data_AF-A0A8S0FNW3-F1
#
_entry.id   AF-A0A8S0FNW3-F1
#
_cell.length_a   1.000
_cell.length_b   1.000
_cell.length_c   1.000
_cell.angle_alpha   90.00
_cell.angle_beta   90.00
_cell.angle_gamma   90.00
#
_symmetry.space_group_name_H-M   'P 1'
#
loop_
_entity.id
_entity.type
_entity.pdbx_description
1 polymer ?
#
loop_
_entity_poly.entity_id
_entity_poly.type
_entity_poly.pdbx_seq_one_letter_code
_entity_poly.pdbx_strand_id
1 'polypeptide(L)'
;MTRVNIIKGLGPVLQIAEGWSVELPKDVHDILNKRTNSTWPTTWFAPRLTGKGPFTDVYSVMANWGANHGVLTIGHVGADFITLASMLRIPVCMHNVEETKVYRPSAWAAHGMDIEGQDYRACQNYGPLYKR
;
A
#
# COMPACT_ATOMS: atom_id res chain seq x y z
N MET A 1 -0.01 -4.96 4.34
CA MET A 1 0.43 -5.53 3.05
C MET A 1 1.07 -4.44 2.22
N THR A 2 2.20 -4.69 1.56
CA THR A 2 2.89 -3.73 0.70
C THR A 2 3.31 -4.34 -0.63
N ARG A 3 3.48 -3.50 -1.66
CA ARG A 3 3.98 -3.90 -2.98
C ARG A 3 4.62 -2.72 -3.70
N VAL A 4 5.83 -2.91 -4.23
CA VAL A 4 6.41 -2.01 -5.24
C VAL A 4 6.10 -2.53 -6.63
N ASN A 5 5.65 -1.65 -7.51
CA ASN A 5 5.45 -1.92 -8.94
C ASN A 5 6.25 -0.91 -9.78
N ILE A 6 6.72 -1.31 -10.96
CA ILE A 6 7.44 -0.43 -11.88
C ILE A 6 6.52 -0.12 -13.06
N ILE A 7 6.18 1.16 -13.23
CA ILE A 7 5.27 1.64 -14.26
C ILE A 7 6.07 2.35 -15.35
N LYS A 8 5.93 1.89 -16.60
CA LYS A 8 6.61 2.52 -17.74
C LYS A 8 6.19 3.99 -17.87
N GLY A 9 7.17 4.89 -17.97
CA GLY A 9 6.94 6.34 -18.07
C GLY A 9 6.79 7.07 -16.74
N LEU A 10 6.69 6.34 -15.62
CA LEU A 10 6.57 6.91 -14.27
C LEU A 10 7.73 6.46 -13.36
N GLY A 11 8.07 5.17 -13.38
CA GLY A 11 9.08 4.57 -12.50
C GLY A 11 8.46 3.70 -11.38
N PRO A 12 9.17 3.49 -10.26
CA PRO A 12 8.66 2.71 -9.15
C PRO A 12 7.53 3.44 -8.42
N VAL A 13 6.51 2.70 -7.99
CA VAL A 13 5.43 3.18 -7.10
C VAL A 13 5.21 2.17 -5.97
N LEU A 14 4.76 2.66 -4.81
CA LEU A 14 4.48 1.84 -3.63
C LEU A 14 2.98 1.79 -3.32
N GLN A 15 2.46 0.58 -3.07
CA GLN A 15 1.12 0.33 -2.55
C GLN A 15 1.20 -0.17 -1.10
N ILE A 16 0.29 0.30 -0.25
CA ILE A 16 0.22 0.00 1.18
C ILE A 16 -1.25 -0.27 1.54
N ALA A 17 -1.54 -1.40 2.18
CA ALA A 17 -2.84 -1.69 2.75
C ALA A 17 -2.67 -2.21 4.18
N GLU A 18 -2.96 -1.38 5.17
CA GLU A 18 -3.05 -1.78 6.58
C GLU A 18 -4.37 -2.53 6.84
N GLY A 19 -4.34 -3.46 7.79
CA GLY A 19 -5.46 -4.32 8.13
C GLY A 19 -5.08 -5.29 9.22
N TRP A 20 -5.82 -6.39 9.33
CA TRP A 20 -5.61 -7.41 10.35
C TRP A 20 -5.68 -8.80 9.75
N SER A 21 -4.93 -9.74 10.34
CA SER A 21 -5.22 -11.16 10.18
C SER A 21 -6.53 -11.47 10.90
N VAL A 22 -7.37 -12.31 10.30
CA VAL A 22 -8.63 -12.75 10.90
C VAL A 22 -8.64 -14.25 11.12
N GLU A 23 -9.27 -14.68 12.20
CA GLU A 23 -9.56 -16.08 12.45
C GLU A 23 -10.98 -16.38 11.97
N LEU A 24 -11.11 -17.38 11.09
CA LEU A 24 -12.40 -17.84 10.62
C LEU A 24 -12.84 -19.04 11.47
N PRO A 25 -14.16 -19.25 11.66
CA PRO A 25 -14.68 -20.52 12.16
C PRO A 25 -14.07 -21.70 11.39
N LYS A 26 -13.76 -22.79 12.11
CA LYS A 26 -13.00 -23.90 11.55
C LYS A 26 -13.63 -24.50 10.29
N ASP A 27 -14.94 -24.67 10.28
CA ASP A 27 -15.70 -25.19 9.16
C ASP A 27 -15.61 -24.28 7.93
N VAL A 28 -15.71 -22.96 8.13
CA VAL A 28 -15.54 -21.96 7.06
C VAL A 28 -14.12 -21.99 6.51
N HIS A 29 -13.10 -22.00 7.39
CA HIS A 29 -11.70 -22.11 6.97
C HIS A 29 -11.46 -23.38 6.16
N ASP A 30 -11.88 -24.53 6.67
CA ASP A 30 -11.65 -25.82 6.02
C ASP A 30 -12.29 -25.88 4.63
N ILE A 31 -13.51 -25.36 4.46
CA ILE A 31 -14.21 -25.28 3.17
C ILE A 31 -13.41 -24.43 2.17
N LEU A 32 -12.99 -23.23 2.57
CA LEU A 32 -12.28 -22.30 1.69
C LEU A 32 -10.84 -22.75 1.40
N ASN A 33 -10.12 -23.30 2.38
CA ASN A 33 -8.73 -23.71 2.22
C ASN A 33 -8.61 -24.95 1.31
N LYS A 34 -9.48 -25.96 1.49
CA LYS A 34 -9.49 -27.19 0.68
C LYS A 34 -9.75 -26.93 -0.80
N ARG A 35 -10.54 -25.89 -1.12
CA ARG A 35 -10.86 -25.53 -2.51
C ARG A 35 -9.87 -24.56 -3.16
N THR A 36 -8.86 -24.09 -2.42
CA THR A 36 -7.82 -23.19 -2.93
C THR A 36 -6.48 -23.92 -3.01
N ASN A 37 -5.80 -24.12 -1.88
CA ASN A 37 -4.59 -24.95 -1.80
C ASN A 37 -4.29 -25.30 -0.33
N SER A 38 -4.76 -26.46 0.12
CA SER A 38 -4.62 -26.89 1.51
C SER A 38 -3.19 -27.28 1.92
N THR A 39 -2.25 -27.36 0.98
CA THR A 39 -0.84 -27.68 1.27
C THR A 39 0.02 -26.45 1.52
N TRP A 40 -0.53 -25.24 1.31
CA TRP A 40 0.20 -23.98 1.42
C TRP A 40 -0.23 -23.18 2.66
N PRO A 41 0.65 -22.32 3.20
CA PRO A 41 0.29 -21.45 4.30
C PRO A 41 -0.78 -20.45 3.85
N THR A 42 -1.79 -20.25 4.70
CA THR A 42 -2.89 -19.31 4.46
C THR A 42 -2.86 -18.18 5.49
N THR A 43 -3.07 -16.95 5.03
CA THR A 43 -3.38 -15.80 5.89
C THR A 43 -4.67 -15.17 5.42
N TRP A 44 -5.71 -15.18 6.26
CA TRP A 44 -6.94 -14.44 5.99
C TRP A 44 -6.74 -12.98 6.39
N PHE A 45 -6.86 -12.07 5.44
CA PHE A 45 -6.56 -10.66 5.63
C PHE A 45 -7.80 -9.79 5.41
N ALA A 46 -8.09 -8.92 6.37
CA ALA A 46 -9.14 -7.90 6.25
C ALA A 46 -8.49 -6.50 6.23
N PRO A 47 -8.50 -5.79 5.08
CA PRO A 47 -7.97 -4.43 5.00
C PRO A 47 -8.85 -3.44 5.76
N ARG A 48 -8.24 -2.44 6.41
CA ARG A 48 -8.98 -1.31 6.98
C ARG A 48 -9.55 -0.46 5.83
N LEU A 49 -10.87 -0.28 5.82
CA LEU A 49 -11.55 0.56 4.84
C LEU A 49 -11.59 2.01 5.31
N THR A 50 -11.65 2.93 4.35
CA THR A 50 -11.74 4.38 4.60
C THR A 50 -13.00 5.01 3.99
N GLY A 51 -13.72 4.25 3.15
CA GLY A 51 -14.86 4.77 2.39
C GLY A 51 -14.47 5.67 1.22
N LYS A 52 -13.18 5.79 0.89
CA LYS A 52 -12.64 6.67 -0.15
C LYS A 52 -11.64 5.92 -1.03
N GLY A 53 -11.56 6.34 -2.30
CA GLY A 53 -10.55 5.84 -3.26
C GLY A 53 -10.53 4.30 -3.35
N PRO A 54 -9.35 3.66 -3.35
CA PRO A 54 -9.25 2.20 -3.46
C PRO A 54 -9.63 1.44 -2.18
N PHE A 55 -10.09 2.12 -1.13
CA PHE A 55 -10.47 1.55 0.16
C PHE A 55 -11.95 1.80 0.51
N THR A 56 -12.82 1.89 -0.51
CA THR A 56 -14.28 1.94 -0.36
C THR A 56 -14.84 0.62 0.13
N ASP A 57 -14.32 -0.49 -0.39
CA ASP A 57 -14.69 -1.87 -0.05
C ASP A 57 -13.50 -2.81 -0.29
N VAL A 58 -13.62 -4.05 0.22
CA VAL A 58 -12.52 -5.05 0.14
C VAL A 58 -12.23 -5.45 -1.31
N TYR A 59 -13.25 -5.43 -2.18
CA TYR A 59 -13.07 -5.74 -3.59
C TYR A 59 -12.18 -4.68 -4.27
N SER A 60 -12.42 -3.41 -4.00
CA SER A 60 -11.66 -2.28 -4.54
C SER A 60 -10.19 -2.35 -4.10
N VAL A 61 -9.89 -2.80 -2.88
CA VAL A 61 -8.51 -3.04 -2.44
C VAL A 61 -7.83 -4.10 -3.30
N MET A 62 -8.54 -5.21 -3.59
CA MET A 62 -8.01 -6.28 -4.43
C MET A 62 -7.87 -5.86 -5.90
N ALA A 63 -8.89 -5.20 -6.45
CA ALA A 63 -8.93 -4.78 -7.85
C ALA A 63 -7.87 -3.73 -8.20
N ASN A 64 -7.50 -2.88 -7.24
CA ASN A 64 -6.45 -1.88 -7.42
C ASN A 64 -5.05 -2.40 -7.06
N TRP A 65 -4.91 -3.65 -6.59
CA TRP A 65 -3.60 -4.23 -6.29
C TRP A 65 -2.83 -4.55 -7.59
N GLY A 66 -1.64 -3.98 -7.74
CA GLY A 66 -0.93 -3.92 -9.03
C GLY A 66 -0.16 -5.19 -9.43
N ALA A 67 -0.26 -6.28 -8.67
CA ALA A 67 0.45 -7.53 -8.92
C ALA A 67 -0.27 -8.73 -8.30
N ASN A 68 0.14 -9.95 -8.67
CA ASN A 68 -0.34 -11.18 -8.05
C ASN A 68 0.31 -11.46 -6.67
N HIS A 69 1.43 -10.79 -6.36
CA HIS A 69 2.15 -10.94 -5.09
C HIS A 69 1.97 -9.70 -4.21
N GLY A 70 2.10 -9.90 -2.90
CA GLY A 70 2.18 -8.86 -1.88
C GLY A 70 3.10 -9.30 -0.75
N VAL A 71 3.57 -8.34 0.06
CA VAL A 71 4.39 -8.60 1.25
C VAL A 71 3.56 -8.28 2.49
N LEU A 72 3.55 -9.19 3.47
CA LEU A 72 2.96 -8.94 4.78
C LEU A 72 4.08 -8.62 5.78
N THR A 73 3.90 -7.52 6.50
CA THR A 73 4.80 -7.05 7.56
C THR A 73 3.98 -6.95 8.85
N ILE A 74 4.57 -7.34 9.98
CA ILE A 74 3.92 -7.25 11.28
C ILE A 74 3.67 -5.79 11.69
N GLY A 75 2.51 -5.52 12.31
CA GLY A 75 2.13 -4.20 12.79
C GLY A 75 1.56 -3.26 11.72
N HIS A 76 1.15 -2.07 12.16
CA HIS A 76 0.67 -0.98 11.31
C HIS A 76 1.82 0.00 11.05
N VAL A 77 2.66 -0.38 10.09
CA VAL A 77 3.91 0.31 9.71
C VAL A 77 3.76 1.12 8.41
N GLY A 78 2.53 1.45 8.01
CA GLY A 78 2.28 2.17 6.77
C GLY A 78 2.91 3.57 6.75
N ALA A 79 2.91 4.27 7.90
CA ALA A 79 3.57 5.56 8.04
C ALA A 79 5.10 5.47 7.87
N ASP A 80 5.71 4.39 8.35
CA ASP A 80 7.15 4.13 8.17
C ASP A 80 7.48 3.93 6.68
N PHE A 81 6.65 3.14 5.99
CA PHE A 81 6.78 2.93 4.54
C PHE A 81 6.59 4.22 3.74
N ILE A 82 5.62 5.08 4.10
CA ILE A 82 5.41 6.39 3.46
C ILE A 82 6.65 7.28 3.63
N THR A 83 7.17 7.35 4.85
CA THR A 83 8.37 8.14 5.17
C THR A 83 9.56 7.64 4.35
N LEU A 84 9.82 6.33 4.36
CA LEU A 84 10.90 5.73 3.58
C LEU A 84 10.73 5.95 2.07
N ALA A 85 9.52 5.78 1.54
CA ALA A 85 9.23 6.01 0.13
C ALA A 85 9.55 7.45 -0.30
N SER A 86 9.23 8.44 0.55
CA SER A 86 9.56 9.85 0.28
C SER A 86 11.08 10.11 0.27
N MET A 87 11.85 9.47 1.14
CA MET A 87 13.33 9.53 1.13
C MET A 87 13.89 8.97 -0.18
N LEU A 88 13.24 7.96 -0.75
CA LEU A 88 13.65 7.31 -2.00
C LEU A 88 13.01 7.93 -3.26
N ARG A 89 12.14 8.92 -3.10
CA ARG A 89 11.35 9.55 -4.18
C ARG A 89 10.53 8.54 -4.98
N ILE A 90 9.90 7.62 -4.26
CA ILE A 90 8.96 6.63 -4.80
C ILE A 90 7.55 7.10 -4.44
N PRO A 91 6.69 7.47 -5.42
CA PRO A 91 5.31 7.84 -5.13
C PRO A 91 4.53 6.70 -4.47
N VAL A 92 3.74 7.03 -3.47
CA VAL A 92 2.80 6.08 -2.86
C VAL A 92 1.47 6.16 -3.60
N CYS A 93 1.19 5.22 -4.49
CA CYS A 93 0.03 5.25 -5.39
C CYS A 93 -1.26 4.69 -4.79
N MET A 94 -1.19 4.07 -3.61
CA MET A 94 -2.35 3.54 -2.88
C MET A 94 -1.97 3.37 -1.41
N HIS A 95 -2.65 4.06 -0.49
CA HIS A 95 -2.55 3.79 0.95
C HIS A 95 -3.83 4.09 1.71
N ASN A 96 -4.05 3.40 2.83
CA ASN A 96 -5.12 3.66 3.81
C ASN A 96 -4.59 4.17 5.15
N VAL A 97 -3.34 4.65 5.19
CA VAL A 97 -2.76 5.33 6.34
C VAL A 97 -3.48 6.65 6.56
N GLU A 98 -3.75 6.99 7.82
CA GLU A 98 -4.37 8.25 8.23
C GLU A 98 -3.52 9.44 7.80
N GLU A 99 -4.15 10.49 7.26
CA GLU A 99 -3.46 11.68 6.73
C GLU A 99 -2.55 12.35 7.77
N THR A 100 -2.96 12.38 9.04
CA THR A 100 -2.20 12.98 10.16
C THR A 100 -0.86 12.26 10.43
N LYS A 101 -0.68 11.04 9.93
CA LYS A 101 0.53 10.23 10.09
C LYS A 101 1.43 10.28 8.86
N VAL A 102 1.03 10.98 7.79
CA VAL A 102 1.87 11.16 6.62
C VAL A 102 3.02 12.10 6.98
N TYR A 103 4.22 11.52 7.08
CA TYR A 103 5.43 12.27 7.39
C TYR A 103 6.41 12.17 6.22
N ARG A 104 6.76 13.33 5.65
CA ARG A 104 7.63 13.48 4.48
C ARG A 104 8.53 14.71 4.67
N PRO A 105 9.61 14.88 3.88
CA PRO A 105 10.41 16.11 3.94
C PRO A 105 9.54 17.36 3.73
N SER A 106 9.81 18.43 4.47
CA SER A 106 8.97 19.64 4.49
C SER A 106 8.73 20.24 3.10
N ALA A 107 9.66 20.07 2.17
CA ALA A 107 9.53 20.55 0.81
C ALA A 107 8.36 19.91 0.03
N TRP A 108 7.85 18.73 0.42
CA TRP A 108 6.64 18.15 -0.19
C TRP A 108 5.44 19.10 -0.04
N ALA A 109 5.29 19.79 1.09
CA ALA A 109 4.18 20.72 1.30
C ALA A 109 4.15 21.87 0.27
N ALA A 110 5.32 22.29 -0.21
CA ALA A 110 5.42 23.32 -1.26
C ALA A 110 4.96 22.84 -2.64
N HIS A 111 4.79 21.52 -2.84
CA HIS A 111 4.26 20.94 -4.07
C HIS A 111 2.72 20.84 -4.06
N GLY A 112 2.04 21.36 -3.03
CA GLY A 112 0.58 21.50 -2.97
C GLY A 112 -0.06 20.86 -1.73
N MET A 113 -1.31 21.23 -1.46
CA MET A 113 -2.05 20.76 -0.26
C MET A 113 -2.61 19.34 -0.41
N ASP A 114 -2.95 18.93 -1.64
CA ASP A 114 -3.37 17.56 -1.93
C ASP A 114 -2.19 16.60 -1.73
N ILE A 115 -2.31 15.69 -0.74
CA ILE A 115 -1.23 14.84 -0.24
C ILE A 115 -0.71 13.87 -1.30
N GLU A 116 -1.59 13.36 -2.17
CA GLU A 116 -1.21 12.48 -3.27
C GLU A 116 -0.49 13.29 -4.36
N GLY A 117 -1.10 14.39 -4.82
CA GLY A 117 -0.54 15.23 -5.87
C GLY A 117 0.81 15.84 -5.51
N GLN A 118 1.00 16.27 -4.25
CA GLN A 118 2.32 16.75 -3.81
C GLN A 118 3.38 15.65 -3.88
N ASP A 119 3.02 14.39 -3.66
CA ASP A 119 3.95 13.27 -3.67
C ASP A 119 4.47 13.00 -5.07
N TYR A 120 3.56 12.91 -6.04
CA TYR A 120 3.92 12.72 -7.44
C TYR A 120 4.75 13.89 -7.97
N ARG A 121 4.35 15.13 -7.67
CA ARG A 121 5.09 16.33 -8.11
C ARG A 121 6.48 16.39 -7.47
N ALA A 122 6.60 16.13 -6.17
CA ALA A 122 7.88 16.14 -5.47
C ALA A 122 8.80 14.99 -5.94
N CYS A 123 8.29 13.76 -6.06
CA CYS A 123 9.06 12.63 -6.56
C CYS A 123 9.55 12.87 -7.99
N GLN A 124 8.70 13.42 -8.87
CA GLN A 124 9.09 13.79 -10.24
C GLN A 124 10.17 14.89 -10.29
N ASN A 125 10.05 15.89 -9.41
CA ASN A 125 10.99 17.00 -9.30
C ASN A 125 12.37 16.50 -8.87
N TYR A 126 12.44 15.86 -7.71
CA TYR A 126 13.71 15.44 -7.10
C TYR A 126 14.35 14.21 -7.75
N GLY A 127 13.54 13.33 -8.35
CA GLY A 127 14.03 12.13 -9.03
C GLY A 127 14.71 11.10 -8.10
N PRO A 128 15.22 10.01 -8.68
CA PRO A 128 15.92 8.95 -7.94
C PRO A 128 17.17 9.48 -7.22
N LEU A 129 17.46 8.92 -6.03
CA LEU A 129 18.49 9.44 -5.13
C LEU A 129 19.93 9.33 -5.68
N TYR A 130 20.26 8.27 -6.41
CA TYR A 130 21.66 7.94 -6.71
C TYR A 130 22.12 8.32 -8.12
N LYS A 131 21.20 8.30 -9.10
CA LYS A 131 21.44 8.66 -10.50
C LYS A 131 20.11 8.77 -11.24
N ARG A 132 20.00 9.74 -12.16
CA ARG A 132 18.84 9.96 -13.03
C ARG A 132 19.15 9.55 -14.46
#